data_AF-A0A0E1NFG9-F1
#
_entry.id   AF-A0A0E1NFG9-F1
#
_cell.length_a   1.000
_cell.length_b   1.000
_cell.length_c   1.000
_cell.angle_alpha   90.00
_cell.angle_beta   90.00
_cell.angle_gamma   90.00
#
_symmetry.space_group_name_H-M   'P 1'
#
loop_
_entity.id
_entity.type
_entity.pdbx_description
1 polymer ?
#
loop_
_entity_poly.entity_id
_entity_poly.type
_entity_poly.pdbx_seq_one_letter_code
_entity_poly.pdbx_strand_id
1 'polypeptide(L)'
;MKEEKSSLEPPIAARLYHLMNKTGVNKSGLARICGITPQAAGRWFTKGKISKDSALKLSEAFGVSLSWLLSDETDNPELPTVSDVVLSERQRELLNLFDRLPESDKDNYIEALRIKVENYDRLFNELLKSRNIKELSLK
;
A
#
# COMPACT_ATOMS: atom_id res chain seq x y z
N MET A 1 1.48 -34.59 26.70
CA MET A 1 1.52 -33.49 27.68
C MET A 1 2.95 -32.96 27.77
N LYS A 2 3.30 -31.96 26.93
CA LYS A 2 4.51 -31.15 27.12
C LYS A 2 4.22 -29.75 26.57
N GLU A 3 3.96 -28.87 27.53
CA GLU A 3 4.23 -27.44 27.55
C GLU A 3 3.47 -26.56 26.55
N GLU A 4 2.30 -26.12 26.99
CA GLU A 4 1.80 -24.77 26.73
C GLU A 4 2.90 -23.74 27.01
N LYS A 5 3.50 -23.18 25.95
CA LYS A 5 4.13 -21.86 26.04
C LYS A 5 3.12 -20.83 25.56
N SER A 6 2.31 -20.37 26.51
CA SER A 6 1.71 -19.04 26.45
C SER A 6 2.84 -18.01 26.26
N SER A 7 2.91 -17.40 25.08
CA SER A 7 3.82 -16.30 24.78
C SER A 7 3.18 -15.54 23.63
N LEU A 8 2.54 -14.41 23.95
CA LEU A 8 1.79 -13.57 23.01
C LEU A 8 2.55 -13.47 21.68
N GLU A 9 1.98 -14.04 20.61
CA GLU A 9 2.50 -13.81 19.28
C GLU A 9 2.49 -12.30 19.05
N PRO A 10 3.63 -11.68 18.70
CA PRO A 10 3.64 -10.24 18.58
C PRO A 10 2.65 -9.85 17.47
N PRO A 11 1.89 -8.74 17.63
CA PRO A 11 0.83 -8.37 16.69
C PRO A 11 1.30 -8.31 15.23
N ILE A 12 2.56 -7.90 15.03
CA ILE A 12 3.20 -7.86 13.72
C ILE A 12 3.45 -9.24 13.10
N ALA A 13 3.69 -10.28 13.90
CA ALA A 13 3.89 -11.65 13.40
C ALA A 13 2.63 -12.17 12.73
N ALA A 14 1.46 -11.96 13.34
CA ALA A 14 0.18 -12.35 12.77
C ALA A 14 -0.07 -11.68 11.41
N ARG A 15 0.26 -10.38 11.29
CA ARG A 15 0.14 -9.64 10.02
C ARG A 15 1.13 -10.11 8.97
N LEU A 16 2.36 -10.43 9.35
CA LEU A 16 3.34 -11.03 8.45
C LEU A 16 2.90 -12.41 7.97
N TYR A 17 2.33 -13.25 8.85
CA TYR A 17 1.74 -14.54 8.43
C TYR A 17 0.57 -14.35 7.48
N HIS A 18 -0.28 -13.35 7.72
CA HIS A 18 -1.35 -13.00 6.80
C HIS A 18 -0.81 -12.63 5.41
N LEU A 19 0.26 -11.82 5.34
CA LEU A 19 0.93 -11.48 4.08
C LEU A 19 1.53 -12.71 3.40
N MET A 20 2.17 -13.59 4.16
CA MET A 20 2.75 -14.84 3.66
C MET A 20 1.66 -15.75 3.05
N ASN A 21 0.50 -15.87 3.70
CA ASN A 21 -0.62 -16.67 3.19
C ASN A 21 -1.25 -16.07 1.92
N LYS A 22 -1.38 -14.74 1.85
CA LYS A 22 -1.96 -14.05 0.68
C LYS A 22 -1.05 -14.10 -0.56
N THR A 23 0.27 -14.08 -0.35
CA THR A 23 1.26 -13.93 -1.44
C THR A 23 2.05 -15.20 -1.74
N GLY A 24 1.95 -16.23 -0.89
CA GLY A 24 2.74 -17.46 -0.99
C GLY A 24 4.22 -17.30 -0.63
N VAL A 25 4.62 -16.14 -0.13
CA VAL A 25 6.02 -15.83 0.21
C VAL A 25 6.40 -16.45 1.56
N ASN A 26 7.58 -17.05 1.65
CA ASN A 26 8.11 -17.62 2.90
C ASN A 26 8.95 -16.60 3.70
N LYS A 27 9.32 -16.91 4.95
CA LYS A 27 10.11 -16.03 5.82
C LYS A 27 11.45 -15.58 5.19
N SER A 28 12.08 -16.45 4.40
CA SER A 28 13.30 -16.12 3.66
C SER A 28 13.04 -15.17 2.49
N GLY A 29 11.87 -15.28 1.85
CA GLY A 29 11.41 -14.34 0.83
C GLY A 29 11.15 -12.94 1.38
N LEU A 30 10.54 -12.83 2.57
CA LEU A 30 10.40 -11.55 3.28
C LEU A 30 11.75 -10.89 3.54
N ALA A 31 12.75 -11.69 3.96
CA ALA A 31 14.11 -11.19 4.18
C ALA A 31 14.74 -10.65 2.89
N ARG A 32 14.54 -11.33 1.76
CA ARG A 32 15.05 -10.91 0.44
C ARG A 32 14.41 -9.61 -0.03
N ILE A 33 13.09 -9.46 0.14
CA ILE A 33 12.35 -8.23 -0.22
C ILE A 33 12.90 -7.03 0.55
N CYS A 34 13.18 -7.20 1.85
CA CYS A 34 13.76 -6.12 2.66
C CYS A 34 15.27 -5.92 2.50
N GLY A 35 15.96 -6.82 1.78
CA GLY A 35 17.43 -6.81 1.67
C GLY A 35 18.15 -7.11 2.99
N ILE A 36 17.56 -7.93 3.87
CA ILE A 36 18.12 -8.28 5.18
C ILE A 36 18.44 -9.78 5.30
N THR A 37 19.13 -10.17 6.37
CA THR A 37 19.39 -11.59 6.64
C THR A 37 18.12 -12.33 7.10
N PRO A 38 17.94 -13.62 6.74
CA PRO A 38 16.79 -14.43 7.19
C PRO A 38 16.66 -14.51 8.72
N GLN A 39 17.78 -14.41 9.43
CA GLN A 39 17.83 -14.38 10.89
C GLN A 39 17.19 -13.11 11.46
N ALA A 40 17.42 -11.96 10.81
CA ALA A 40 16.78 -10.69 11.18
C ALA A 40 15.27 -10.72 10.91
N ALA A 41 14.84 -11.30 9.78
CA ALA A 41 13.42 -11.52 9.50
C ALA A 41 12.76 -12.48 10.51
N GLY A 42 13.46 -13.54 10.92
CA GLY A 42 12.99 -14.47 11.94
C GLY A 42 12.71 -13.82 13.30
N ARG A 43 13.48 -12.78 13.65
CA ARG A 43 13.27 -12.00 14.88
C ARG A 43 11.97 -11.21 14.89
N TRP A 44 11.38 -10.89 13.73
CA TRP A 44 10.07 -10.23 13.68
C TRP A 44 8.97 -11.11 14.25
N PHE A 45 9.05 -12.42 13.99
CA PHE A 45 8.06 -13.40 14.43
C PHE A 45 8.21 -13.79 15.90
N THR A 46 9.40 -13.63 16.48
CA THR A 46 9.69 -14.01 17.87
C THR A 46 9.76 -12.82 18.83
N LYS A 47 10.34 -11.70 18.41
CA LYS A 47 10.50 -10.48 19.23
C LYS A 47 9.51 -9.36 18.88
N GLY A 48 8.83 -9.45 17.73
CA GLY A 48 7.83 -8.44 17.35
C GLY A 48 8.37 -7.08 16.93
N LYS A 49 9.68 -6.95 16.68
CA LYS A 49 10.30 -5.67 16.35
C LYS A 49 10.80 -5.66 14.91
N ILE A 50 10.17 -4.87 14.06
CA ILE A 50 10.63 -4.56 12.70
C ILE A 50 11.24 -3.15 12.68
N SER A 51 12.22 -2.92 11.81
CA SER A 51 12.72 -1.55 11.55
C SER A 51 11.76 -0.81 10.61
N LYS A 52 11.68 0.52 10.73
CA LYS A 52 10.85 1.36 9.85
C LYS A 52 11.21 1.19 8.37
N ASP A 53 12.50 1.03 8.07
CA ASP A 53 12.99 0.79 6.71
C ASP A 53 12.52 -0.56 6.13
N SER A 54 12.59 -1.64 6.91
CA SER A 54 12.06 -2.94 6.48
C SER A 54 10.54 -2.92 6.36
N ALA A 55 9.85 -2.24 7.28
CA ALA A 55 8.41 -2.11 7.25
C ALA A 55 7.92 -1.32 6.02
N LEU A 56 8.62 -0.25 5.63
CA LEU A 56 8.35 0.50 4.40
C LEU A 56 8.54 -0.37 3.15
N LYS A 57 9.65 -1.12 3.07
CA LYS A 57 9.89 -2.04 1.94
C LYS A 57 8.84 -3.12 1.82
N LEU A 58 8.37 -3.68 2.93
CA LEU A 58 7.26 -4.65 2.92
C LEU A 58 5.93 -3.99 2.54
N SER A 59 5.69 -2.78 3.03
CA SER A 59 4.52 -1.96 2.71
C SER A 59 4.44 -1.70 1.20
N GLU A 60 5.55 -1.27 0.59
CA GLU A 60 5.64 -1.04 -0.86
C GLU A 60 5.55 -2.34 -1.66
N ALA A 61 6.28 -3.39 -1.26
CA ALA A 61 6.32 -4.66 -2.00
C ALA A 61 4.99 -5.42 -1.97
N PHE A 62 4.20 -5.29 -0.91
CA PHE A 62 2.92 -5.96 -0.75
C PHE A 62 1.70 -5.03 -0.90
N GLY A 63 1.93 -3.74 -1.14
CA GLY A 63 0.87 -2.74 -1.26
C GLY A 63 0.03 -2.55 0.01
N VAL A 64 0.62 -2.73 1.20
CA VAL A 64 -0.10 -2.57 2.48
C VAL A 64 0.31 -1.27 3.18
N SER A 65 -0.57 -0.68 4.00
CA SER A 65 -0.23 0.53 4.74
C SER A 65 0.85 0.26 5.82
N LEU A 66 1.83 1.15 5.92
CA LEU A 66 2.84 1.12 6.98
C LEU A 66 2.21 1.19 8.38
N SER A 67 1.15 1.99 8.55
CA SER A 67 0.44 2.11 9.84
C SER A 67 -0.25 0.81 10.21
N TRP A 68 -0.80 0.08 9.24
CA TRP A 68 -1.40 -1.24 9.46
C TRP A 68 -0.34 -2.27 9.87
N LEU A 69 0.81 -2.27 9.20
CA LEU A 69 1.89 -3.21 9.53
C LEU A 69 2.43 -2.98 10.96
N LEU A 70 2.54 -1.72 11.38
CA LEU A 70 3.13 -1.30 12.66
C LEU A 70 2.14 -1.07 13.81
N SER A 71 0.83 -1.15 13.57
CA SER A 71 -0.17 -0.86 14.61
C SER A 71 -0.06 -1.83 15.79
N ASP A 72 -0.23 -1.37 17.02
CA ASP A 72 -0.27 -2.24 18.20
C ASP A 72 -1.69 -2.77 18.48
N GLU A 73 -2.69 -2.23 17.77
CA GLU A 73 -4.09 -2.62 17.91
C GLU A 73 -4.30 -4.04 17.36
N THR A 74 -4.67 -4.94 18.26
CA THR A 74 -4.91 -6.38 18.00
C THR A 74 -6.38 -6.69 17.72
N ASP A 75 -7.26 -5.70 17.80
CA ASP A 75 -8.70 -5.93 17.94
C ASP A 75 -9.54 -5.58 16.70
N ASN A 76 -8.91 -5.43 15.53
CA ASN A 76 -9.68 -5.31 14.29
C ASN A 76 -9.19 -6.30 13.23
N PRO A 77 -9.92 -7.40 12.98
CA PRO A 77 -9.63 -8.37 11.92
C PRO A 77 -10.07 -7.86 10.54
N GLU A 78 -10.04 -6.54 10.32
CA GLU A 78 -10.21 -6.00 8.99
C GLU A 78 -8.91 -6.21 8.22
N LEU A 79 -8.99 -7.21 7.33
CA LEU A 79 -8.06 -7.53 6.27
C LEU A 79 -7.35 -6.28 5.71
N PRO A 80 -6.09 -6.39 5.26
CA PRO A 80 -5.43 -5.31 4.55
C PRO A 80 -6.15 -5.11 3.21
N THR A 81 -7.13 -4.22 3.19
CA THR A 81 -7.67 -3.67 1.97
C THR A 81 -6.76 -2.52 1.57
N VAL A 82 -6.32 -2.55 0.32
CA VAL A 82 -5.83 -1.37 -0.38
C VAL A 82 -7.04 -0.47 -0.62
N SER A 83 -7.74 -0.03 0.44
CA SER A 83 -8.88 0.88 0.34
C SER A 83 -9.52 1.09 1.72
N ASP A 84 -8.94 1.96 2.54
CA ASP A 84 -9.75 3.08 3.06
C ASP A 84 -9.52 4.30 2.17
N VAL A 85 -9.46 4.09 0.85
CA VAL A 85 -9.85 5.15 -0.07
C VAL A 85 -11.35 5.25 0.15
N VAL A 86 -11.76 6.16 1.04
CA VAL A 86 -13.14 6.64 1.08
C VAL A 86 -13.37 7.27 -0.29
N LEU A 87 -13.86 6.45 -1.23
CA LEU A 87 -14.19 6.89 -2.57
C LEU A 87 -15.29 7.94 -2.41
N SER A 88 -15.01 9.16 -2.86
CA SER A 88 -16.05 10.17 -3.01
C SER A 88 -17.18 9.61 -3.87
N GLU A 89 -18.39 10.14 -3.69
CA GLU A 89 -19.57 9.70 -4.47
C GLU A 89 -19.28 9.66 -5.98
N ARG A 90 -18.54 10.67 -6.47
CA ARG A 90 -18.12 10.78 -7.88
C ARG A 90 -17.17 9.66 -8.32
N GLN A 91 -16.23 9.23 -7.48
CA GLN A 91 -15.32 8.13 -7.81
C GLN A 91 -16.06 6.79 -7.86
N ARG A 92 -17.03 6.61 -6.95
CA ARG A 92 -17.87 5.40 -6.89
C ARG A 92 -18.79 5.31 -8.10
N GLU A 93 -19.38 6.43 -8.49
CA GLU A 93 -20.18 6.56 -9.70
C GLU A 93 -19.34 6.29 -10.95
N LEU A 94 -18.14 6.87 -11.06
CA LEU A 94 -17.23 6.63 -12.17
C LEU A 94 -16.90 5.15 -12.33
N LEU A 95 -16.56 4.45 -11.24
CA LEU A 95 -16.24 3.02 -11.28
C LEU A 95 -17.46 2.18 -11.71
N ASN A 96 -18.64 2.46 -11.18
CA ASN A 96 -19.86 1.74 -11.54
C ASN A 96 -20.23 1.93 -13.03
N LEU A 97 -20.04 3.13 -13.57
CA LEU A 97 -20.23 3.40 -15.00
C LEU A 97 -19.14 2.71 -15.83
N PHE A 98 -17.89 2.76 -15.38
CA PHE A 98 -16.76 2.18 -16.07
C PHE A 98 -16.85 0.65 -16.18
N ASP A 99 -17.29 -0.03 -15.12
CA ASP A 99 -17.46 -1.49 -15.11
C ASP A 99 -18.54 -1.99 -16.09
N ARG A 100 -19.48 -1.12 -16.46
CA ARG A 100 -20.56 -1.42 -17.43
C ARG A 100 -20.13 -1.24 -18.89
N LEU A 101 -18.98 -0.62 -19.14
CA LEU A 101 -18.49 -0.38 -20.50
C LEU A 101 -17.87 -1.67 -21.10
N PRO A 102 -17.93 -1.84 -22.43
CA PRO A 102 -17.13 -2.83 -23.13
C PRO A 102 -15.63 -2.54 -22.96
N GLU A 103 -14.79 -3.59 -22.98
CA GLU A 103 -13.32 -3.44 -22.86
C GLU A 103 -12.73 -2.50 -23.91
N SER A 104 -13.25 -2.54 -25.14
CA SER A 104 -12.82 -1.63 -26.22
C SER A 104 -13.06 -0.15 -25.90
N ASP A 105 -14.10 0.16 -25.14
CA ASP A 105 -14.43 1.54 -24.77
C ASP A 105 -13.69 1.97 -23.50
N LYS A 106 -13.46 1.05 -22.55
CA LYS A 106 -12.68 1.31 -21.34
C LYS A 106 -11.31 1.88 -21.66
N ASP A 107 -10.58 1.26 -22.59
CA ASP A 107 -9.25 1.71 -23.00
C ASP A 107 -9.29 3.12 -23.61
N ASN A 108 -10.27 3.37 -24.48
CA ASN A 108 -10.47 4.69 -25.09
C ASN A 108 -10.78 5.77 -24.06
N TYR A 109 -11.60 5.45 -23.05
CA TYR A 109 -11.94 6.39 -21.96
C TYR A 109 -10.76 6.67 -21.04
N ILE A 110 -9.94 5.65 -20.72
CA ILE A 110 -8.71 5.84 -19.93
C ILE A 110 -7.76 6.77 -20.68
N GLU A 111 -7.56 6.55 -21.97
CA GLU A 111 -6.65 7.37 -22.77
C GLU A 111 -7.16 8.81 -22.91
N ALA A 112 -8.46 8.99 -23.14
CA ALA A 112 -9.07 10.31 -23.18
C ALA A 112 -8.90 11.07 -21.85
N LEU A 113 -9.06 10.39 -20.70
CA LEU A 113 -8.82 10.99 -19.38
C LEU A 113 -7.35 11.37 -19.19
N ARG A 114 -6.41 10.52 -19.62
CA ARG A 114 -4.97 10.79 -19.56
C ARG A 114 -4.60 12.04 -20.34
N ILE A 115 -5.03 12.12 -21.60
CA ILE A 115 -4.80 13.28 -22.47
C ILE A 115 -5.38 14.55 -21.84
N LYS A 116 -6.56 14.46 -21.23
CA LYS A 116 -7.21 15.61 -20.60
C LYS A 116 -6.45 16.12 -19.37
N VAL A 117 -5.91 15.22 -18.53
CA VAL A 117 -5.04 15.58 -17.40
C VAL A 117 -3.78 16.26 -17.88
N GLU A 118 -3.08 15.67 -18.86
CA GLU A 118 -1.85 16.24 -19.41
C GLU A 118 -2.08 17.63 -20.02
N ASN A 119 -3.19 17.82 -20.74
CA ASN A 119 -3.56 19.11 -21.29
C ASN A 119 -3.81 20.17 -20.20
N TYR A 120 -4.48 19.80 -19.09
CA TYR A 120 -4.68 20.73 -17.99
C TYR A 120 -3.39 21.05 -17.25
N ASP A 121 -2.51 20.08 -17.04
CA ASP A 121 -1.19 20.31 -16.44
C ASP A 121 -0.36 21.26 -17.31
N ARG A 122 -0.39 21.04 -18.63
CA ARG A 122 0.26 21.94 -19.58
C ARG A 122 -0.32 23.34 -19.52
N LEU A 123 -1.65 23.48 -19.58
CA LEU A 123 -2.33 24.78 -19.52
C LEU A 123 -2.06 25.49 -18.19
N PHE A 124 -2.08 24.76 -17.08
CA PHE A 124 -1.73 25.28 -15.76
C PHE A 124 -0.29 25.78 -15.72
N ASN A 125 0.65 25.03 -16.28
CA ASN A 125 2.05 25.44 -16.39
C ASN A 125 2.23 26.69 -17.28
N GLU A 126 1.48 26.80 -18.39
CA GLU A 126 1.45 28.01 -19.23
C GLU A 126 0.88 29.22 -18.47
N LEU A 127 -0.17 29.02 -17.66
CA LEU A 127 -0.77 30.06 -16.81
C LEU A 127 0.16 30.49 -15.66
N LEU A 128 0.90 29.55 -15.05
CA LEU A 128 1.90 29.88 -14.03
C LEU A 128 3.08 30.68 -14.62
N LYS A 129 3.55 30.27 -15.80
CA LYS A 129 4.62 30.98 -16.53
C LYS A 129 4.20 32.40 -16.92
N SER A 130 2.97 32.58 -17.40
CA SER A 130 2.46 33.91 -17.76
C SER A 130 2.21 34.82 -16.55
N ARG A 131 2.00 34.27 -15.34
CA ARG A 131 1.85 35.04 -14.10
C ARG A 131 3.13 35.25 -13.27
N ASN A 132 4.29 34.77 -13.72
CA ASN A 132 5.60 34.94 -13.05
C ASN A 132 5.60 34.58 -11.55
N ILE A 133 4.89 33.52 -11.16
CA ILE A 133 4.93 32.99 -9.78
C ILE A 133 6.14 32.05 -9.71
N LYS A 134 7.29 32.61 -9.32
CA LYS A 134 8.46 31.80 -8.92
C LYS A 134 8.04 30.82 -7.83
N GLU A 135 8.32 29.55 -8.09
CA GLU A 135 8.47 28.45 -7.13
C GLU A 135 7.96 28.75 -5.72
N LEU A 136 6.71 28.39 -5.44
CA LEU A 136 6.38 27.93 -4.09
C LEU A 136 7.01 26.54 -3.94
N SER A 137 8.33 26.55 -3.73
CA SER A 137 9.08 25.48 -3.10
C SER A 137 8.35 25.17 -1.78
N LEU A 138 7.54 24.11 -1.80
CA LEU A 138 6.98 23.52 -0.59
C LEU A 138 8.13 22.87 0.17
N LYS A 139 8.59 23.60 1.18
CA LYS A 139 9.54 23.19 2.20
C LYS A 139 8.83 22.36 3.27
#